data_AF-A0A654TXY2-F1
#
_entry.id   AF-A0A654TXY2-F1
#
_cell.length_a   1.000
_cell.length_b   1.000
_cell.length_c   1.000
_cell.angle_alpha   90.00
_cell.angle_beta   90.00
_cell.angle_gamma   90.00
#
_symmetry.space_group_name_H-M   'P 1'
#
loop_
_entity.id
_entity.type
_entity.pdbx_description
1 polymer ?
#
loop_
_entity_poly.entity_id
_entity_poly.type
_entity_poly.pdbx_seq_one_letter_code
_entity_poly.pdbx_strand_id
1 'polypeptide(L)' 'MYRSLRQLAELPGDPTVFPGHWYSAEPSASLSEVKRSNYVYRPASLDQWRMLMGG' A
#
# COMPACT_ATOMS: atom_id res chain seq x y z
N MET A 1 -2.30 9.63 -5.42
CA MET A 1 -1.72 8.38 -4.86
C MET A 1 -2.07 8.13 -3.40
N TYR A 2 -1.70 8.98 -2.42
CA TYR A 2 -2.04 8.75 -0.98
C TYR A 2 -3.50 8.33 -0.75
N ARG A 3 -4.47 9.13 -1.23
CA ARG A 3 -5.90 8.84 -1.05
C ARG A 3 -6.33 7.49 -1.65
N SER A 4 -5.78 7.11 -2.81
CA SER A 4 -6.06 5.83 -3.45
C SER A 4 -5.52 4.65 -2.62
N LEU A 5 -4.32 4.80 -2.02
CA LEU A 5 -3.78 3.81 -1.10
C LEU A 5 -4.63 3.69 0.17
N ARG A 6 -5.17 4.80 0.68
CA ARG A 6 -6.11 4.76 1.81
C ARG A 6 -7.39 3.99 1.46
N GLN A 7 -7.98 4.28 0.30
CA GLN A 7 -9.16 3.54 -0.19
C GLN A 7 -8.88 2.04 -0.36
N LEU A 8 -7.71 1.68 -0.89
CA LEU A 8 -7.30 0.28 -1.03
C LEU A 8 -7.16 -0.40 0.34
N ALA A 9 -6.62 0.29 1.34
CA ALA A 9 -6.45 -0.24 2.70
C ALA A 9 -7.78 -0.46 3.44
N GLU A 10 -8.84 0.21 3.01
CA GLU A 10 -10.19 0.19 3.60
C GLU A 10 -11.11 -0.85 2.96
N LEU A 11 -10.65 -1.61 1.96
CA LEU A 11 -11.42 -2.71 1.40
C LEU A 11 -11.79 -3.73 2.48
N PRO A 12 -13.04 -4.25 2.49
CA PRO A 12 -13.47 -5.22 3.48
C PRO A 12 -12.77 -6.57 3.29
N GLY A 13 -12.57 -7.29 4.40
CA GLY A 13 -11.93 -8.60 4.41
C GLY A 13 -10.41 -8.53 4.26
N ASP A 14 -9.85 -9.48 3.53
CA ASP A 14 -8.41 -9.56 3.27
C ASP A 14 -8.14 -10.05 1.84
N PRO A 15 -8.51 -9.26 0.82
CA PRO A 15 -8.37 -9.69 -0.57
C PRO A 15 -6.90 -9.86 -0.96
N THR A 16 -6.63 -10.80 -1.87
CA THR A 16 -5.31 -10.97 -2.48
C THR A 16 -5.02 -9.81 -3.44
N VAL A 17 -3.85 -9.20 -3.29
CA VAL A 17 -3.34 -8.13 -4.13
C VAL A 17 -2.46 -8.73 -5.24
N PHE A 18 -2.84 -8.46 -6.49
CA PHE A 18 -2.09 -8.85 -7.69
C PHE A 18 -1.48 -7.59 -8.32
N PRO A 19 -0.15 -7.39 -8.25
CA PRO A 19 0.51 -6.26 -8.87
C PRO A 19 0.59 -6.41 -10.39
N GLY A 20 0.54 -5.30 -11.13
CA GLY A 20 0.67 -5.31 -12.59
C GLY A 20 2.10 -5.54 -13.10
N HIS A 21 3.10 -5.48 -12.21
CA HIS A 21 4.52 -5.74 -12.51
C HIS A 21 5.16 -6.53 -11.36
N TRP A 22 6.26 -7.20 -11.65
CA TRP A 22 6.93 -8.11 -10.72
C TRP A 22 7.89 -7.35 -9.77
N TYR A 23 7.33 -6.74 -8.72
CA TYR A 23 8.11 -5.95 -7.74
C TYR A 23 8.63 -6.75 -6.53
N SER A 24 8.19 -8.01 -6.34
CA SER A 24 8.55 -8.88 -5.20
C SER A 24 8.81 -10.32 -5.66
N ALA A 25 9.51 -11.14 -4.88
CA ALA A 25 9.72 -12.55 -5.25
C ALA A 25 8.37 -13.29 -5.40
N GLU A 26 7.46 -13.05 -4.47
CA GLU A 26 6.09 -13.55 -4.52
C GLU A 26 5.26 -12.74 -5.54
N PRO A 27 4.45 -13.42 -6.39
CA PRO A 27 3.65 -12.75 -7.41
C PRO A 27 2.39 -12.06 -6.85
N SER A 28 2.02 -12.34 -5.60
CA SER A 28 0.84 -11.77 -4.93
C SER A 28 0.94 -11.98 -3.42
N ALA A 29 0.18 -11.19 -2.65
CA ALA A 29 0.08 -11.31 -1.20
C ALA A 29 -1.30 -10.82 -0.72
N SER A 30 -1.71 -11.19 0.50
CA SER A 30 -2.93 -10.64 1.11
C SER A 30 -2.79 -9.15 1.40
N LEU A 31 -3.91 -8.42 1.39
CA LEU A 31 -3.92 -6.99 1.71
C LEU A 31 -3.34 -6.70 3.11
N SER A 32 -3.58 -7.59 4.08
CA SER A 32 -3.00 -7.52 5.43
C SER A 32 -1.47 -7.51 5.41
N GLU A 33 -0.85 -8.45 4.68
CA GLU A 33 0.60 -8.54 4.55
C GLU A 33 1.18 -7.36 3.76
N VAL A 34 0.48 -6.91 2.72
CA VAL A 34 0.87 -5.72 1.94
C VAL A 34 0.87 -4.46 2.82
N LYS A 35 -0.17 -4.25 3.65
CA LYS A 35 -0.23 -3.12 4.59
C LYS A 35 0.89 -3.18 5.64
N ARG A 36 1.21 -4.38 6.12
CA ARG A 36 2.23 -4.60 7.16
C ARG A 36 3.64 -4.32 6.65
N SER A 37 3.95 -4.76 5.43
CA SER A 37 5.31 -4.75 4.88
C SER A 37 5.63 -3.51 4.04
N ASN A 38 4.65 -2.95 3.31
CA ASN A 38 4.90 -1.89 2.35
C ASN A 38 4.95 -0.51 3.03
N TYR A 39 6.09 0.16 2.92
CA TYR A 39 6.35 1.44 3.58
C TYR A 39 5.40 2.57 3.15
N VAL A 40 4.74 2.45 1.98
CA VAL A 40 3.77 3.45 1.49
C VAL A 40 2.54 3.58 2.39
N TYR A 41 2.29 2.60 3.27
CA TYR A 41 1.23 2.64 4.26
C TYR A 41 1.65 3.23 5.61
N ARG A 42 2.94 3.57 5.81
CA ARG A 42 3.43 4.19 7.05
C ARG A 42 2.92 5.61 7.28
N PRO A 43 2.81 6.50 6.26
CA PRO A 43 2.33 7.85 6.48
C PRO A 43 0.88 7.88 7.00
N ALA A 44 0.65 8.64 8.06
CA ALA A 44 -0.66 8.85 8.68
C ALA A 44 -1.39 10.10 8.14
N SER A 45 -0.70 10.95 7.37
CA SER A 45 -1.26 12.15 6.77
C SER A 45 -0.76 12.38 5.35
N LEU A 46 -1.49 13.20 4.59
CA LEU A 46 -1.09 13.61 3.24
C LEU A 46 0.25 14.35 3.24
N ASP A 47 0.49 15.19 4.25
CA ASP A 47 1.73 15.96 4.33
C ASP A 47 2.92 15.07 4.67
N GLN A 48 2.76 14.10 5.58
CA GLN A 48 3.80 13.10 5.83
C GLN A 48 4.08 12.26 4.58
N TRP A 49 3.04 11.93 3.80
CA TRP A 49 3.21 11.22 2.55
C TRP A 49 4.00 12.05 1.51
N ARG A 50 3.72 13.35 1.39
CA ARG A 50 4.48 14.26 0.51
C ARG A 50 5.94 14.34 0.90
N MET A 51 6.24 14.49 2.19
CA MET A 51 7.62 14.48 2.69
C MET A 51 8.35 13.18 2.35
N LEU A 52 7.67 12.03 2.47
CA LEU A 52 8.25 10.72 2.18
C LEU A 52 8.52 10.52 0.68
N MET A 53 7.67 11.07 -0.18
CA MET A 53 7.78 10.91 -1.65
C MET A 53 8.65 11.96 -2.33
N GLY A 54 9.35 12.81 -1.56
CA GLY A 54 10.36 13.73 -2.08
C GLY A 54 9.92 15.18 -2.29
N GLY A 55 8.73 15.58 -1.83
CA GLY A 55 8.27 16.98 -1.84
C GLY A 55 7.89 17.51 -3.22
#